data_AF-A0A497NJS2-F1
#
_entry.id   AF-A0A497NJS2-F1
#
_cell.length_a   1.000
_cell.length_b   1.000
_cell.length_c   1.000
_cell.angle_alpha   90.00
_cell.angle_beta   90.00
_cell.angle_gamma   90.00
#
_symmetry.space_group_name_H-M   'P 1'
#
loop_
_entity.id
_entity.type
_entity.pdbx_description
1 polymer ?
#
loop_
_entity_poly.entity_id
_entity_poly.type
_entity_poly.pdbx_seq_one_letter_code
_entity_poly.pdbx_strand_id
1 'polypeptide(L)'
;MSAFTIEKGATVRDDTDGFQGMVTSRSDHLNGCNRYWVQPPVDENGKTRDGQWIDEPSLIMVKKPTTAFMNRRKKYLKNKAEMKEQDGPGGFRSSIK
;
A
#
# COMPACT_ATOMS: atom_id res chain seq x y z
N MET A 1 -7.44 -18.31 9.91
CA MET A 1 -6.91 -17.14 9.18
C MET A 1 -7.88 -16.00 9.42
N SER A 2 -7.45 -14.95 10.11
CA SER A 2 -8.29 -13.78 10.35
C SER A 2 -8.50 -13.04 9.04
N ALA A 3 -9.76 -12.84 8.65
CA ALA A 3 -10.10 -12.03 7.48
C ALA A 3 -9.95 -10.56 7.89
N PHE A 4 -9.15 -9.80 7.14
CA PHE A 4 -9.03 -8.35 7.36
C PHE A 4 -10.14 -7.64 6.59
N THR A 5 -10.99 -6.89 7.31
CA THR A 5 -12.11 -6.15 6.72
C THR A 5 -11.66 -4.88 6.00
N ILE A 6 -10.56 -4.25 6.47
CA ILE A 6 -10.05 -2.99 5.93
C ILE A 6 -8.79 -3.22 5.09
N GLU A 7 -8.79 -2.67 3.88
CA GLU A 7 -7.63 -2.72 2.98
C GLU A 7 -6.57 -1.66 3.35
N LYS A 8 -5.30 -1.99 3.11
CA LYS A 8 -4.19 -1.03 3.24
C LYS A 8 -4.39 0.13 2.28
N GLY A 9 -4.09 1.33 2.76
CA GLY A 9 -4.26 2.58 2.04
C GLY A 9 -5.69 3.12 2.06
N ALA A 10 -6.62 2.46 2.74
CA ALA A 10 -7.90 3.08 3.10
C ALA A 10 -7.66 4.22 4.11
N THR A 11 -8.46 5.28 4.01
CA THR A 11 -8.56 6.28 5.08
C THR A 11 -9.63 5.82 6.05
N VAL A 12 -9.28 5.75 7.32
CA VAL A 12 -10.14 5.34 8.42
C VAL A 12 -10.21 6.42 9.48
N ARG A 13 -11.28 6.40 10.26
CA ARG A 13 -11.47 7.23 11.44
C ARG A 13 -11.83 6.33 12.61
N ASP A 14 -11.19 6.56 13.74
CA ASP A 14 -11.57 5.95 15.01
C ASP A 14 -12.82 6.63 15.57
N ASP A 15 -13.79 5.82 16.00
CA ASP A 15 -15.05 6.29 16.57
C ASP A 15 -14.89 6.86 17.98
N THR A 16 -13.89 6.37 18.74
CA THR A 16 -13.72 6.71 20.16
C THR A 16 -13.04 8.07 20.35
N ASP A 17 -11.88 8.28 19.74
CA ASP A 17 -11.11 9.52 19.85
C ASP A 17 -11.30 10.48 18.65
N GLY A 18 -12.00 10.02 17.59
CA GLY A 18 -12.15 10.79 16.35
C GLY A 18 -10.87 10.86 15.50
N PHE A 19 -9.83 10.09 15.84
CA PHE A 19 -8.55 10.08 15.14
C PHE A 19 -8.70 9.61 13.70
N GLN A 20 -8.21 10.38 12.72
CA GLN A 20 -8.35 10.07 11.30
C GLN A 20 -6.98 9.94 10.62
N GLY A 21 -6.82 8.91 9.80
CA GLY A 21 -5.60 8.69 9.05
C GLY A 21 -5.70 7.57 8.02
N MET A 22 -4.56 7.20 7.43
CA MET A 22 -4.45 6.14 6.43
C MET A 22 -3.91 4.85 7.06
N VAL A 23 -4.51 3.72 6.72
CA VAL A 23 -4.02 2.40 7.16
C VAL A 23 -2.74 2.06 6.41
N THR A 24 -1.62 1.91 7.12
CA THR A 24 -0.33 1.53 6.52
C THR A 24 0.04 0.08 6.83
N SER A 25 -0.31 -0.40 8.04
CA SER A 25 0.00 -1.75 8.50
C SER A 25 -1.22 -2.43 9.12
N ARG A 26 -1.20 -3.76 9.12
CA ARG A 26 -2.20 -4.63 9.74
C ARG A 26 -1.48 -5.73 10.51
N SER A 27 -1.98 -6.06 11.69
CA SER A 27 -1.42 -7.10 12.55
C SER A 27 -2.52 -8.07 12.93
N ASP A 28 -2.27 -9.36 12.71
CA ASP A 28 -3.10 -10.46 13.21
C ASP A 28 -2.49 -10.94 14.53
N HIS A 29 -3.29 -10.98 15.59
CA HIS A 29 -2.84 -11.49 16.89
C HIS A 29 -3.32 -12.93 17.06
N LEU A 30 -2.62 -13.70 17.91
CA LEU A 30 -2.86 -15.15 18.10
C LEU A 30 -4.34 -15.52 18.34
N ASN A 31 -5.12 -14.60 18.93
CA ASN A 31 -6.53 -14.81 19.28
C ASN A 31 -7.52 -14.15 18.29
N GLY A 32 -7.06 -13.72 17.10
CA GLY A 32 -7.92 -13.10 16.08
C GLY A 32 -8.26 -11.63 16.33
N CYS A 33 -7.54 -10.95 17.22
CA CYS A 33 -7.69 -9.50 17.41
C CYS A 33 -6.91 -8.75 16.32
N ASN A 34 -7.57 -8.48 15.19
CA ASN A 34 -7.00 -7.66 14.13
C ASN A 34 -6.80 -6.22 14.62
N ARG A 35 -5.58 -5.71 14.45
CA ARG A 35 -5.25 -4.30 14.68
C ARG A 35 -4.70 -3.67 13.43
N TYR A 36 -5.00 -2.39 13.25
CA TYR A 36 -4.50 -1.60 12.14
C TYR A 36 -3.66 -0.44 12.65
N TRP A 37 -2.54 -0.20 11.98
CA TRP A 37 -1.75 1.00 12.23
C TRP A 37 -2.28 2.12 11.34
N VAL A 38 -2.75 3.19 11.98
CA VAL A 38 -3.31 4.36 11.31
C VAL A 38 -2.29 5.48 11.39
N GLN A 39 -1.80 5.91 10.23
CA GLN A 39 -0.88 7.04 10.12
C GLN A 39 -1.67 8.32 9.81
N PRO A 40 -1.57 9.37 10.64
CA PRO A 40 -2.25 10.63 10.38
C PRO A 40 -1.61 11.36 9.18
N PRO A 41 -2.35 12.28 8.54
CA PRO A 41 -1.76 13.16 7.53
C PRO A 41 -0.69 14.07 8.15
N VAL A 42 0.20 14.57 7.29
CA VAL A 42 1.21 15.56 7.67
C VAL A 42 0.51 16.88 7.96
N ASP A 43 0.88 17.54 9.06
CA ASP A 43 0.35 18.86 9.41
C ASP A 43 0.83 19.93 8.40
N GLU A 44 0.17 21.10 8.37
CA GLU A 44 0.54 22.24 7.50
C GLU A 44 2.01 22.68 7.65
N ASN A 45 2.58 22.44 8.83
CA ASN A 45 3.98 22.74 9.15
C ASN A 45 4.97 21.65 8.69
N GLY A 46 4.51 20.65 7.92
CA GLY A 46 5.35 19.55 7.44
C GLY A 46 5.74 18.53 8.52
N LYS A 47 5.14 18.62 9.72
CA LYS A 47 5.45 17.71 10.82
C LYS A 47 4.60 16.45 10.70
N THR A 48 5.26 15.30 10.65
CA THR A 48 4.60 14.00 10.74
C THR A 48 4.34 13.69 12.21
N ARG A 49 3.09 13.39 12.57
CA ARG A 49 2.77 12.82 13.89
C ARG A 49 2.90 11.31 13.83
N ASP A 50 3.20 10.69 14.97
CA ASP A 50 3.23 9.24 15.05
C ASP A 50 1.83 8.66 14.85
N GLY A 51 1.79 7.48 14.21
CA GLY A 51 0.58 6.70 14.10
C GLY A 51 0.27 5.94 15.38
N GLN A 52 -0.90 5.30 15.40
CA GLN A 52 -1.32 4.47 16.51
C GLN A 52 -1.96 3.17 16.04
N TRP A 53 -1.86 2.13 16.88
CA TRP A 53 -2.58 0.88 16.69
C TRP A 53 -4.00 1.02 17.18
N ILE A 54 -4.96 0.70 16.32
CA ILE A 54 -6.39 0.76 16.63
C ILE A 54 -7.00 -0.60 16.33
N ASP A 55 -7.90 -1.04 17.20
CA ASP A 55 -8.64 -2.29 17.06
C ASP A 55 -9.65 -2.19 15.90
N GLU A 56 -9.82 -3.28 15.14
CA GLU A 56 -10.77 -3.35 14.01
C GLU A 56 -12.20 -2.83 14.31
N PRO A 57 -12.86 -3.18 15.43
CA PRO A 57 -14.25 -2.77 15.67
C PRO A 57 -14.43 -1.26 15.88
N SER A 58 -13.39 -0.53 16.28
CA SER A 58 -13.46 0.91 16.52
C SER A 58 -13.22 1.73 15.25
N LEU A 59 -12.78 1.09 14.15
CA LEU A 59 -12.42 1.76 12.92
C LEU A 59 -13.58 1.86 11.93
N ILE A 60 -13.85 3.09 11.50
CA ILE A 60 -14.82 3.40 10.46
C ILE A 60 -14.06 3.77 9.18
N MET A 61 -14.37 3.10 8.07
CA MET A 61 -13.77 3.42 6.77
C MET A 61 -14.40 4.71 6.20
N VAL A 62 -13.56 5.74 6.04
CA VAL A 62 -13.95 7.04 5.46
C VAL A 62 -13.73 7.07 3.95
N LYS A 63 -12.62 6.48 3.48
CA LYS A 63 -12.25 6.49 2.05
C LYS A 63 -11.61 5.18 1.64
N LYS A 64 -12.07 4.64 0.51
CA LYS A 64 -11.48 3.44 -0.10
C LYS A 64 -10.07 3.72 -0.66
N PRO A 65 -9.18 2.72 -0.68
CA PRO A 65 -7.85 2.87 -1.27
C PRO A 65 -7.95 3.18 -2.76
N THR A 66 -7.15 4.13 -3.24
CA THR A 66 -7.07 4.47 -4.66
C THR A 66 -6.22 3.44 -5.41
N THR A 67 -6.79 2.79 -6.42
CA THR A 67 -6.11 1.79 -7.28
C THR A 67 -5.12 2.40 -8.30
N ALA A 68 -4.93 3.73 -8.30
CA ALA A 68 -4.16 4.43 -9.33
C ALA A 68 -2.69 3.96 -9.44
N PHE A 69 -2.09 3.45 -8.35
CA PHE A 69 -0.74 2.90 -8.40
C PHE A 69 -0.68 1.59 -9.19
N MET A 70 -1.69 0.72 -9.09
CA MET A 70 -1.76 -0.53 -9.85
C MET A 70 -1.87 -0.27 -11.35
N ASN A 71 -2.66 0.73 -11.75
CA ASN A 71 -2.83 1.09 -13.16
C ASN A 71 -1.52 1.64 -13.76
N ARG A 72 -0.79 2.49 -13.01
CA ARG A 72 0.53 2.99 -13.41
C ARG A 72 1.58 1.88 -13.48
N ARG A 73 1.59 0.94 -12.52
CA ARG A 73 2.49 -0.22 -12.53
C ARG A 73 2.19 -1.17 -13.69
N LYS A 74 0.92 -1.48 -13.96
CA LYS A 74 0.52 -2.29 -15.13
C LYS A 74 0.97 -1.66 -16.44
N LYS A 75 0.80 -0.35 -16.60
CA LYS A 75 1.27 0.39 -17.78
C LYS A 75 2.80 0.30 -17.94
N TYR A 76 3.56 0.51 -16.88
CA TYR A 76 5.03 0.38 -16.92
C TYR A 76 5.48 -1.03 -17.28
N LEU A 77 4.88 -2.07 -16.67
CA LEU A 77 5.24 -3.46 -16.95
C LEU A 77 4.90 -3.86 -18.39
N LYS A 78 3.77 -3.38 -18.92
CA LYS A 78 3.40 -3.58 -20.33
C LYS A 78 4.42 -2.93 -21.27
N ASN A 79 4.72 -1.65 -21.06
CA ASN A 79 5.72 -0.93 -21.86
C ASN A 79 7.12 -1.59 -21.77
N LYS A 80 7.50 -2.14 -20.62
CA LYS A 80 8.78 -2.85 -20.43
C LYS A 80 8.84 -4.19 -21.15
N ALA A 81 7.71 -4.90 -21.26
CA ALA A 81 7.64 -6.16 -22.02
C ALA A 81 7.80 -5.89 -23.52
N GLU A 82 7.13 -4.86 -24.03
CA GLU A 82 7.20 -4.44 -25.44
C GLU A 82 8.60 -3.95 -25.85
N MET A 83 9.37 -3.36 -24.91
CA MET A 83 10.78 -2.97 -25.15
C MET A 83 11.74 -4.16 -25.24
N LYS A 84 11.49 -5.26 -24.52
CA LYS A 84 12.36 -6.45 -24.56
C LYS A 84 12.19 -7.30 -25.81
N GLU A 85 11.10 -7.10 -26.55
CA GLU A 85 10.78 -7.87 -27.76
C GLU A 85 11.46 -7.27 -29.01
N GLN A 86 11.93 -6.02 -28.95
CA GLN A 86 12.65 -5.36 -30.05
C GLN A 86 14.16 -5.60 -30.03
N ASP A 87 14.71 -6.06 -28.89
CA ASP A 87 16.10 -6.49 -28.76
C ASP A 87 16.22 -7.99 -29.08
N GLY A 88 15.95 -8.37 -30.34
CA GLY A 88 16.25 -9.71 -30.86
C GLY A 88 17.77 -10.01 -30.79
N PRO A 89 18.19 -11.29 -30.71
CA PRO A 89 19.54 -11.65 -30.28
C PRO A 89 20.61 -11.26 -31.31
N GLY A 90 21.20 -10.08 -31.12
CA GLY A 90 22.45 -9.69 -31.76
C GLY A 90 23.60 -10.53 -31.19
N GLY A 91 23.80 -11.72 -31.79
CA GLY A 91 24.84 -12.67 -31.41
C GLY A 91 26.23 -12.04 -31.43
N PHE A 92 26.87 -12.01 -30.25
CA PHE A 92 28.26 -11.60 -30.10
C PHE A 92 29.16 -12.72 -30.67
N ARG A 93 29.58 -12.58 -31.94
CA ARG A 93 30.61 -13.45 -32.51
C ARG A 93 31.95 -13.05 -31.90
N SER A 94 32.46 -13.86 -30.96
CA SER A 94 33.83 -13.70 -30.47
C SER A 94 34.82 -14.05 -31.58
N SER A 95 35.51 -13.05 -32.10
CA SER A 95 36.68 -13.26 -32.95
C SER A 95 37.91 -13.20 -32.05
N ILE A 96 38.32 -14.36 -31.55
CA ILE A 96 39.66 -14.55 -30.98
C ILE A 96 40.59 -14.82 -32.17
N LYS A 97 41.53 -13.91 -32.43
CA LYS A 97 42.72 -14.15 -33.24
C LYS A 97 43.93 -13.92 -32.35
#